data_AF-A0A444UDH6-F1
#
_entry.id   AF-A0A444UDH6-F1
#
_cell.length_a   1.000
_cell.length_b   1.000
_cell.length_c   1.000
_cell.angle_alpha   90.00
_cell.angle_beta   90.00
_cell.angle_gamma   90.00
#
_symmetry.space_group_name_H-M   'P 1'
#
loop_
_entity.id
_entity.type
_entity.pdbx_description
1 polymer ?
#
loop_
_entity_poly.entity_id
_entity_poly.type
_entity_poly.pdbx_seq_one_letter_code
_entity_poly.pdbx_strand_id
1 'polypeptide(L)'
;METSKLFQGHLEQRILEDSLLSVETAGNVRKTTLNKDVEQFFSSSGRQHLIANPSKLSASRNGSLRKSSSLSELSSRDRQADRESPPFKGTQRPVSSSSAWASGTTVPQPFNMTLREAQKKTQLPKSRTSLDLEKQLVEKREAEEAEEAECQKQFRAVPIPAHVYLPLFDEINESREKQRRLNLDRRKEILLSIQKPFSFAEREEKKKEQTRQMLRTAPPSTLSGSIKPKVKNKIPKSVQDPTISDHLKEYELYRKIRIQMRATDLLKTSSAPIQVQPQKRELDKSSALKTKKKTLGYLDKEPTFQPRTNPEESSPVIKTRLNRSQSFNGILSLSTDTLPTYITDAARKRQAAISSLEQKDNKEQESAKWMKQYRLKSEAMNKAVTTRAKAMDTHRSLKDVYKEKLKQHRQTDQHRMREYKKELEEMKNRIHDRPYLFEQVTKRNAKTEAERRYRDTLKQVGLNEDFVRNKGRNAGGTPLCVSDGEEDQSNDSKTQYRYPLS
;
A
#
# COMPACT_ATOMS: atom_id res chain seq x y z
N MET A 1 -19.89 62.51 13.83
CA MET A 1 -19.55 61.30 13.06
C MET A 1 -18.04 61.13 12.82
N GLU A 2 -17.20 62.13 13.09
CA GLU A 2 -15.75 62.06 12.78
C GLU A 2 -14.95 61.21 13.78
N THR A 3 -15.32 61.20 15.06
CA THR A 3 -14.64 60.42 16.11
C THR A 3 -14.63 58.91 15.83
N SER A 4 -15.71 58.37 15.27
CA SER A 4 -15.78 56.95 14.87
C SER A 4 -14.84 56.61 13.71
N LYS A 5 -14.61 57.54 12.76
CA LYS A 5 -13.67 57.34 11.65
C LYS A 5 -12.21 57.36 12.13
N LEU A 6 -11.88 58.23 13.08
CA LEU A 6 -10.57 58.24 13.73
C LEU A 6 -10.30 56.95 14.50
N PHE A 7 -11.29 56.43 15.25
CA PHE A 7 -11.15 55.17 15.97
C PHE A 7 -10.99 53.96 15.03
N GLN A 8 -11.72 53.94 13.91
CA GLN A 8 -11.59 52.94 12.85
C GLN A 8 -10.17 52.92 12.26
N GLY A 9 -9.65 54.09 11.84
CA GLY A 9 -8.31 54.18 11.26
C GLY A 9 -7.19 53.81 12.25
N HIS A 10 -7.34 54.19 13.53
CA HIS A 10 -6.35 53.86 14.55
C HIS A 10 -6.34 52.37 14.93
N LEU A 11 -7.47 51.69 14.78
CA LEU A 11 -7.59 50.22 14.92
C LEU A 11 -6.94 49.50 13.72
N GLU A 12 -7.16 50.00 12.51
CA GLU A 12 -6.58 49.45 11.28
C GLU A 12 -5.04 49.60 11.25
N GLN A 13 -4.49 50.72 11.73
CA GLN A 13 -3.05 50.89 11.92
C GLN A 13 -2.47 49.90 12.93
N ARG A 14 -3.12 49.67 14.07
CA ARG A 14 -2.65 48.73 15.10
C ARG A 14 -2.63 47.28 14.61
N ILE A 15 -3.62 46.89 13.81
CA ILE A 15 -3.68 45.56 13.18
C ILE A 15 -2.51 45.35 12.19
N LEU A 16 -2.08 46.40 11.48
CA LEU A 16 -0.92 46.36 10.59
C LEU A 16 0.41 46.26 11.37
N GLU A 17 0.57 46.98 12.47
CA GLU A 17 1.77 46.89 13.33
C GLU A 17 1.90 45.51 13.98
N ASP A 18 0.83 44.98 14.57
CA ASP A 18 0.81 43.63 15.18
C ASP A 18 1.12 42.54 14.13
N SER A 19 0.71 42.73 12.87
CA SER A 19 0.98 41.77 11.79
C SER A 19 2.43 41.80 11.31
N LEU A 20 3.16 42.92 11.44
CA LEU A 20 4.58 43.01 11.08
C LEU A 20 5.47 42.38 12.17
N LEU A 21 5.18 42.66 13.44
CA LEU A 21 5.91 42.10 14.59
C LEU A 21 5.82 40.56 14.70
N SER A 22 4.76 39.96 14.16
CA SER A 22 4.53 38.51 14.19
C SER A 22 5.39 37.72 13.20
N VAL A 23 6.00 38.38 12.19
CA VAL A 23 6.84 37.71 11.19
C VAL A 23 8.28 37.47 11.68
N GLU A 24 8.82 38.38 12.50
CA GLU A 24 10.22 38.33 12.92
C GLU A 24 10.51 37.29 14.03
N THR A 25 9.49 36.83 14.75
CA THR A 25 9.65 35.95 15.93
C THR A 25 9.51 34.45 15.64
N ALA A 26 9.15 34.05 14.42
CA ALA A 26 9.01 32.64 14.02
C ALA A 26 10.31 31.99 13.52
N GLY A 27 11.43 32.73 13.53
CA GLY A 27 12.65 32.42 12.80
C GLY A 27 13.82 31.79 13.57
N ASN A 28 13.63 31.00 14.64
CA ASN A 28 14.78 30.26 15.22
C ASN A 28 14.47 28.96 16.00
N VAL A 29 15.45 28.05 15.96
CA VAL A 29 15.68 26.84 16.80
C VAL A 29 14.69 25.66 16.65
N ARG A 30 15.07 24.68 15.82
CA ARG A 30 15.27 23.24 16.19
C ARG A 30 15.66 22.39 14.96
N LYS A 31 16.93 22.42 14.59
CA LYS A 31 17.59 21.29 13.89
C LYS A 31 18.45 20.50 14.90
N THR A 32 19.00 19.37 14.45
CA THR A 32 19.91 18.45 15.16
C THR A 32 19.34 17.62 16.32
N THR A 33 18.87 16.40 16.01
CA THR A 33 19.17 15.15 16.76
C THR A 33 18.60 13.88 16.10
N LEU A 34 17.71 13.97 15.10
CA LEU A 34 17.00 12.81 14.50
C LEU A 34 17.48 12.34 13.11
N ASN A 35 18.71 12.70 12.69
CA ASN A 35 19.23 12.33 11.35
C ASN A 35 20.42 11.34 11.35
N LYS A 36 20.93 10.90 12.51
CA LYS A 36 22.03 9.91 12.54
C LYS A 36 21.55 8.47 12.36
N ASP A 37 20.43 8.12 12.98
CA ASP A 37 19.93 6.72 13.00
C ASP A 37 19.28 6.31 11.66
N VAL A 38 18.91 7.28 10.81
CA VAL A 38 18.25 7.02 9.51
C VAL A 38 19.26 6.73 8.40
N GLU A 39 20.42 7.41 8.35
CA GLU A 39 21.43 7.17 7.31
C GLU A 39 22.14 5.81 7.47
N GLN A 40 22.28 5.31 8.70
CA GLN A 40 22.91 4.02 8.95
C GLN A 40 22.07 2.82 8.48
N PHE A 41 20.76 3.01 8.27
CA PHE A 41 19.88 1.96 7.74
C PHE A 41 19.94 1.81 6.21
N PHE A 42 20.19 2.90 5.47
CA PHE A 42 20.24 2.87 3.99
C PHE A 42 21.61 2.52 3.41
N SER A 43 22.65 2.45 4.24
CA SER A 43 24.03 2.24 3.80
C SER A 43 24.43 0.76 3.61
N SER A 44 23.60 -0.21 4.00
CA SER A 44 23.94 -1.64 3.99
C SER A 44 22.88 -2.54 3.31
N SER A 45 22.66 -2.37 2.01
CA SER A 45 22.19 -3.45 1.13
C SER A 45 22.42 -3.11 -0.34
N GLY A 46 23.35 -3.83 -0.98
CA GLY A 46 23.72 -3.60 -2.38
C GLY A 46 22.60 -3.96 -3.36
N ARG A 47 22.43 -3.14 -4.40
CA ARG A 47 21.59 -3.47 -5.55
C ARG A 47 22.28 -4.51 -6.43
N GLN A 48 21.60 -5.61 -6.72
CA GLN A 48 21.77 -6.30 -8.01
C GLN A 48 20.77 -5.70 -9.01
N HIS A 49 21.19 -5.59 -10.27
CA HIS A 49 20.48 -4.88 -11.33
C HIS A 49 20.33 -5.80 -12.55
N LEU A 50 19.11 -5.99 -13.04
CA LEU A 50 18.85 -6.59 -14.35
C LEU A 50 17.74 -5.80 -15.05
N ILE A 51 18.03 -5.37 -16.28
CA ILE A 51 17.10 -4.71 -17.21
C ILE A 51 16.65 -5.74 -18.28
N ALA A 52 15.53 -5.44 -18.93
CA ALA A 52 14.77 -6.34 -19.80
C ALA A 52 15.37 -6.58 -21.22
N ASN A 53 14.81 -7.62 -21.86
CA ASN A 53 15.06 -8.05 -23.25
C ASN A 53 14.73 -6.98 -24.32
N PRO A 54 15.09 -7.23 -25.61
CA PRO A 54 14.00 -7.68 -26.51
C PRO A 54 14.35 -8.67 -27.67
N SER A 55 13.31 -9.42 -28.05
CA SER A 55 12.95 -9.87 -29.42
C SER A 55 13.80 -10.85 -30.27
N LYS A 56 13.10 -11.94 -30.67
CA LYS A 56 13.05 -12.61 -32.00
C LYS A 56 14.37 -13.02 -32.70
N LEU A 57 14.52 -14.32 -32.95
CA LEU A 57 14.39 -14.89 -34.31
C LEU A 57 14.26 -16.43 -34.27
N SER A 58 13.63 -17.00 -35.30
CA SER A 58 13.39 -18.42 -35.48
C SER A 58 14.20 -18.98 -36.64
N ALA A 59 14.91 -20.09 -36.47
CA ALA A 59 15.30 -20.98 -37.57
C ALA A 59 15.56 -22.41 -37.07
N SER A 60 14.82 -23.37 -37.61
CA SER A 60 15.15 -24.80 -37.53
C SER A 60 16.10 -25.16 -38.67
N ARG A 61 17.03 -26.11 -38.44
CA ARG A 61 17.29 -27.26 -39.34
C ARG A 61 18.31 -28.24 -38.75
N ASN A 62 17.89 -29.51 -38.73
CA ASN A 62 18.58 -30.76 -39.12
C ASN A 62 20.09 -30.64 -39.43
N GLY A 63 20.98 -31.55 -39.03
CA GLY A 63 20.81 -32.98 -38.72
C GLY A 63 21.78 -33.83 -39.57
N SER A 64 22.11 -35.06 -39.15
CA SER A 64 23.09 -35.97 -39.81
C SER A 64 24.57 -35.52 -39.84
N LEU A 65 25.58 -36.40 -39.98
CA LEU A 65 25.81 -37.82 -39.64
C LEU A 65 27.34 -38.08 -39.78
N ARG A 66 27.86 -39.18 -39.19
CA ARG A 66 28.93 -40.10 -39.68
C ARG A 66 29.76 -39.68 -40.94
N LYS A 67 31.06 -39.95 -41.13
CA LYS A 67 31.93 -41.06 -40.65
C LYS A 67 33.38 -40.91 -41.21
N SER A 68 34.38 -41.39 -40.47
CA SER A 68 35.59 -42.18 -40.85
C SER A 68 36.46 -41.94 -42.11
N SER A 69 37.77 -42.19 -41.94
CA SER A 69 38.77 -42.75 -42.91
C SER A 69 39.13 -41.90 -44.15
N SER A 70 40.27 -42.07 -44.85
CA SER A 70 41.32 -43.10 -44.83
C SER A 70 42.71 -42.53 -45.14
N LEU A 71 43.78 -43.32 -44.92
CA LEU A 71 45.15 -43.08 -45.41
C LEU A 71 45.32 -43.42 -46.90
N SER A 72 46.40 -42.85 -47.49
CA SER A 72 47.28 -43.30 -48.61
C SER A 72 47.87 -42.03 -49.25
N GLU A 73 49.18 -41.76 -49.37
CA GLU A 73 50.37 -42.59 -49.60
C GLU A 73 50.43 -43.18 -51.03
N LEU A 74 51.10 -42.48 -51.96
CA LEU A 74 52.34 -42.96 -52.61
C LEU A 74 52.89 -42.00 -53.70
N SER A 75 54.15 -42.25 -54.04
CA SER A 75 55.05 -41.59 -55.00
C SER A 75 54.58 -41.46 -56.46
N SER A 76 55.05 -40.42 -57.14
CA SER A 76 55.93 -40.47 -58.34
C SER A 76 56.08 -39.06 -58.96
N ARG A 77 57.06 -38.67 -59.78
CA ARG A 77 58.45 -39.06 -60.13
C ARG A 77 58.73 -38.33 -61.47
N ASP A 78 59.92 -37.76 -61.64
CA ASP A 78 60.54 -37.26 -62.89
C ASP A 78 59.82 -36.19 -63.76
N ARG A 79 60.54 -35.09 -64.04
CA ARG A 79 61.06 -34.79 -65.40
C ARG A 79 62.25 -33.82 -65.35
N GLN A 80 63.24 -34.06 -66.20
CA GLN A 80 64.30 -33.11 -66.60
C GLN A 80 63.66 -31.99 -67.46
N ALA A 81 64.27 -30.84 -67.76
CA ALA A 81 65.66 -30.39 -67.64
C ALA A 81 65.68 -28.86 -67.25
N ASP A 82 66.65 -27.97 -67.50
CA ASP A 82 67.91 -28.01 -68.29
C ASP A 82 68.92 -26.91 -67.79
N ARG A 83 69.90 -26.59 -68.65
CA ARG A 83 70.92 -25.52 -68.63
C ARG A 83 70.38 -24.08 -68.45
N GLU A 84 71.14 -23.03 -68.09
CA GLU A 84 72.57 -22.72 -68.34
C GLU A 84 73.31 -22.03 -67.15
N SER A 85 74.64 -21.90 -67.29
CA SER A 85 75.61 -21.25 -66.37
C SER A 85 76.73 -20.56 -67.19
N PRO A 86 77.65 -19.82 -66.57
CA PRO A 86 77.57 -18.50 -65.93
C PRO A 86 78.34 -17.44 -66.78
N PRO A 87 78.81 -16.30 -66.22
CA PRO A 87 80.27 -16.26 -65.95
C PRO A 87 80.73 -15.49 -64.70
N PHE A 88 81.99 -15.74 -64.34
CA PHE A 88 82.73 -15.15 -63.21
C PHE A 88 83.33 -13.76 -63.49
N LYS A 89 83.50 -12.97 -62.41
CA LYS A 89 84.60 -12.04 -62.01
C LYS A 89 84.00 -11.00 -61.03
N GLY A 90 84.67 -10.45 -60.02
CA GLY A 90 86.03 -10.68 -59.49
C GLY A 90 86.19 -9.92 -58.16
N THR A 91 87.23 -10.24 -57.40
CA THR A 91 87.59 -9.73 -56.06
C THR A 91 87.56 -8.20 -55.90
N GLN A 92 87.10 -7.67 -54.76
CA GLN A 92 87.83 -6.75 -53.86
C GLN A 92 87.13 -6.62 -52.48
N ARG A 93 87.91 -6.54 -51.39
CA ARG A 93 87.48 -5.98 -50.09
C ARG A 93 88.00 -4.54 -50.00
N PRO A 94 87.25 -3.59 -49.42
CA PRO A 94 87.82 -2.48 -48.68
C PRO A 94 87.91 -2.78 -47.17
N VAL A 95 88.82 -2.08 -46.50
CA VAL A 95 89.12 -2.21 -45.06
C VAL A 95 88.33 -1.16 -44.25
N SER A 96 88.32 -1.29 -42.93
CA SER A 96 87.40 -0.61 -42.01
C SER A 96 87.79 0.83 -41.57
N SER A 97 86.91 1.41 -40.73
CA SER A 97 86.96 2.71 -40.02
C SER A 97 86.38 3.91 -40.80
N SER A 98 85.66 4.86 -40.19
CA SER A 98 85.43 5.12 -38.76
C SER A 98 84.05 5.75 -38.45
N SER A 99 83.50 5.42 -37.29
CA SER A 99 82.61 6.20 -36.40
C SER A 99 81.57 7.20 -36.96
N ALA A 100 80.28 6.90 -36.72
CA ALA A 100 79.39 7.75 -35.91
C ALA A 100 78.15 6.95 -35.49
N TRP A 101 77.77 7.00 -34.21
CA TRP A 101 76.69 6.16 -33.67
C TRP A 101 75.31 6.76 -33.95
N ALA A 102 74.65 6.30 -35.02
CA ALA A 102 73.20 6.34 -35.14
C ALA A 102 72.66 4.93 -34.86
N SER A 103 71.72 4.82 -33.91
CA SER A 103 71.21 3.54 -33.37
C SER A 103 70.28 2.79 -34.33
N GLY A 104 70.74 2.54 -35.55
CA GLY A 104 70.10 1.63 -36.49
C GLY A 104 70.29 0.20 -36.00
N THR A 105 69.28 -0.37 -35.34
CA THR A 105 69.26 -1.78 -34.92
C THR A 105 69.56 -2.67 -36.13
N THR A 106 70.74 -3.30 -36.14
CA THR A 106 71.12 -4.29 -37.16
C THR A 106 70.21 -5.50 -37.03
N VAL A 107 69.11 -5.52 -37.77
CA VAL A 107 68.24 -6.70 -37.87
C VAL A 107 68.96 -7.71 -38.77
N PRO A 108 69.38 -8.88 -38.25
CA PRO A 108 70.06 -9.88 -39.06
C PRO A 108 69.12 -10.38 -40.16
N GLN A 109 69.64 -10.53 -41.38
CA GLN A 109 68.89 -11.07 -42.49
C GLN A 109 68.37 -12.47 -42.11
N PRO A 110 67.04 -12.74 -42.16
CA PRO A 110 66.49 -14.02 -41.76
C PRO A 110 66.99 -15.12 -42.69
N PHE A 111 67.34 -16.26 -42.11
CA PHE A 111 67.76 -17.43 -42.88
C PHE A 111 66.64 -17.88 -43.83
N ASN A 112 67.01 -18.43 -44.99
CA ASN A 112 66.05 -18.94 -45.98
C ASN A 112 65.09 -20.01 -45.40
N MET A 113 65.50 -20.71 -44.34
CA MET A 113 64.67 -21.62 -43.56
C MET A 113 63.53 -20.89 -42.82
N THR A 114 63.82 -19.76 -42.18
CA THR A 114 62.82 -18.90 -41.50
C THR A 114 61.80 -18.34 -42.49
N LEU A 115 62.25 -17.92 -43.68
CA LEU A 115 61.36 -17.46 -44.76
C LEU A 115 60.44 -18.60 -45.26
N ARG A 116 61.00 -19.81 -45.46
CA ARG A 116 60.23 -21.01 -45.81
C ARG A 116 59.18 -21.36 -44.75
N GLU A 117 59.52 -21.26 -43.47
CA GLU A 117 58.56 -21.50 -42.38
C GLU A 117 57.46 -20.45 -42.30
N ALA A 118 57.78 -19.17 -42.47
CA ALA A 118 56.80 -18.09 -42.50
C ALA A 118 55.78 -18.30 -43.63
N GLN A 119 56.27 -18.58 -44.85
CA GLN A 119 55.42 -18.90 -46.01
C GLN A 119 54.57 -20.16 -45.77
N LYS A 120 55.13 -21.19 -45.13
CA LYS A 120 54.39 -22.41 -44.76
C LYS A 120 53.30 -22.12 -43.72
N LYS A 121 53.56 -21.25 -42.73
CA LYS A 121 52.58 -20.81 -41.72
C LYS A 121 51.44 -20.00 -42.33
N THR A 122 51.67 -19.23 -43.41
CA THR A 122 50.61 -18.51 -44.13
C THR A 122 49.78 -19.39 -45.07
N GLN A 123 50.33 -20.51 -45.56
CA GLN A 123 49.60 -21.43 -46.47
C GLN A 123 48.84 -22.55 -45.73
N LEU A 124 49.12 -22.80 -44.46
CA LEU A 124 48.33 -23.70 -43.62
C LEU A 124 47.07 -22.97 -43.10
N PRO A 125 45.86 -23.54 -43.25
CA PRO A 125 44.68 -22.97 -42.62
C PRO A 125 44.86 -22.97 -41.10
N LYS A 126 44.63 -21.80 -40.47
CA LYS A 126 44.65 -21.63 -39.01
C LYS A 126 43.79 -22.72 -38.36
N SER A 127 44.34 -23.44 -37.38
CA SER A 127 43.58 -24.47 -36.65
C SER A 127 42.43 -23.81 -35.90
N ARG A 128 41.33 -24.53 -35.70
CA ARG A 128 40.15 -24.02 -34.98
C ARG A 128 40.51 -23.43 -33.61
N THR A 129 41.40 -24.08 -32.87
CA THR A 129 41.90 -23.60 -31.58
C THR A 129 42.68 -22.28 -31.66
N SER A 130 43.43 -22.04 -32.75
CA SER A 130 44.12 -20.76 -32.95
C SER A 130 43.16 -19.62 -33.28
N LEU A 131 42.09 -19.90 -34.02
CA LEU A 131 41.02 -18.93 -34.30
C LEU A 131 40.20 -18.60 -33.05
N ASP A 132 39.93 -19.60 -32.21
CA ASP A 132 39.22 -19.41 -30.93
C ASP A 132 40.03 -18.52 -29.95
N LEU A 133 41.38 -18.66 -29.93
CA LEU A 133 42.27 -17.80 -29.14
C LEU A 133 42.39 -16.38 -29.72
N GLU A 134 42.50 -16.25 -31.05
CA GLU A 134 42.53 -14.96 -31.74
C GLU A 134 41.23 -14.17 -31.49
N LYS A 135 40.08 -14.86 -31.54
CA LYS A 135 38.78 -14.29 -31.17
C LYS A 135 38.74 -13.79 -29.72
N GLN A 136 39.21 -14.59 -28.75
CA GLN A 136 39.23 -14.18 -27.34
C GLN A 136 40.10 -12.94 -27.08
N LEU A 137 41.18 -12.75 -27.84
CA LEU A 137 42.03 -11.56 -27.72
C LEU A 137 41.37 -10.31 -28.31
N VAL A 138 40.57 -10.47 -29.38
CA VAL A 138 39.75 -9.38 -29.93
C VAL A 138 38.62 -9.02 -28.97
N GLU A 139 37.88 -10.01 -28.48
CA GLU A 139 36.76 -9.84 -27.53
C GLU A 139 37.21 -9.16 -26.22
N LYS A 140 38.44 -9.44 -25.75
CA LYS A 140 39.03 -8.72 -24.62
C LYS A 140 39.35 -7.26 -24.92
N ARG A 141 39.91 -6.95 -26.09
CA ARG A 141 40.21 -5.56 -26.49
C ARG A 141 38.92 -4.75 -26.70
N GLU A 142 37.90 -5.35 -27.31
CA GLU A 142 36.58 -4.74 -27.46
C GLU A 142 35.91 -4.49 -26.10
N ALA A 143 36.12 -5.37 -25.12
CA ALA A 143 35.66 -5.16 -23.73
C ALA A 143 36.45 -4.04 -23.03
N GLU A 144 37.78 -4.02 -23.14
CA GLU A 144 38.64 -2.96 -22.60
C GLU A 144 38.27 -1.58 -23.20
N GLU A 145 38.06 -1.50 -24.52
CA GLU A 145 37.62 -0.28 -25.22
C GLU A 145 36.20 0.16 -24.78
N ALA A 146 35.29 -0.79 -24.54
CA ALA A 146 33.95 -0.50 -24.02
C ALA A 146 33.98 -0.01 -22.56
N GLU A 147 34.86 -0.56 -21.72
CA GLU A 147 35.08 -0.09 -20.33
C GLU A 147 35.68 1.32 -20.33
N GLU A 148 36.65 1.62 -21.21
CA GLU A 148 37.20 2.97 -21.38
C GLU A 148 36.13 3.97 -21.86
N ALA A 149 35.25 3.56 -22.78
CA ALA A 149 34.13 4.38 -23.24
C ALA A 149 33.07 4.62 -22.15
N GLU A 150 32.81 3.65 -21.26
CA GLU A 150 31.95 3.86 -20.10
C GLU A 150 32.60 4.76 -19.04
N CYS A 151 33.91 4.66 -18.83
CA CYS A 151 34.66 5.55 -17.93
C CYS A 151 34.70 7.02 -18.38
N GLN A 152 34.62 7.28 -19.69
CA GLN A 152 34.51 8.65 -20.22
C GLN A 152 33.16 9.33 -19.91
N LYS A 153 32.14 8.56 -19.48
CA LYS A 153 30.80 9.07 -19.16
C LYS A 153 30.76 9.81 -17.83
N GLN A 154 31.07 11.10 -17.87
CA GLN A 154 30.95 12.01 -16.72
C GLN A 154 29.52 11.98 -16.14
N PHE A 155 29.37 11.41 -14.93
CA PHE A 155 28.09 11.32 -14.22
C PHE A 155 27.56 12.72 -13.87
N ARG A 156 26.63 13.24 -14.69
CA ARG A 156 25.86 14.44 -14.38
C ARG A 156 24.50 14.04 -13.81
N ALA A 157 24.08 14.71 -12.75
CA ALA A 157 22.75 14.52 -12.17
C ALA A 157 21.67 14.86 -13.20
N VAL A 158 20.61 14.04 -13.25
CA VAL A 158 19.41 14.35 -14.03
C VAL A 158 18.80 15.64 -13.47
N PRO A 159 18.41 16.62 -14.32
CA PRO A 159 17.82 17.86 -13.85
C PRO A 159 16.55 17.59 -13.04
N ILE A 160 16.32 18.42 -12.01
CA ILE A 160 15.18 18.25 -11.09
C ILE A 160 13.87 18.30 -11.89
N PRO A 161 12.97 17.31 -11.73
CA PRO A 161 11.71 17.27 -12.48
C PRO A 161 10.87 18.54 -12.34
N ALA A 162 10.29 19.00 -13.46
CA ALA A 162 9.56 20.27 -13.53
C ALA A 162 8.44 20.43 -12.48
N HIS A 163 7.80 19.33 -12.07
CA HIS A 163 6.73 19.34 -11.07
C HIS A 163 7.18 19.76 -9.66
N VAL A 164 8.48 19.75 -9.36
CA VAL A 164 9.04 20.23 -8.09
C VAL A 164 9.01 21.76 -8.01
N TYR A 165 8.98 22.46 -9.16
CA TYR A 165 8.86 23.90 -9.24
C TYR A 165 7.41 24.40 -9.26
N LEU A 166 6.42 23.50 -9.26
CA LEU A 166 4.99 23.86 -9.24
C LEU A 166 4.47 23.96 -7.80
N PRO A 167 3.67 24.99 -7.45
CA PRO A 167 3.10 25.18 -6.12
C PRO A 167 1.88 24.26 -5.85
N LEU A 168 2.05 22.96 -6.10
CA LEU A 168 0.99 21.94 -6.01
C LEU A 168 0.30 21.88 -4.64
N PHE A 169 0.99 22.31 -3.58
CA PHE A 169 0.43 22.37 -2.23
C PHE A 169 -0.80 23.29 -2.15
N ASP A 170 -0.76 24.44 -2.83
CA ASP A 170 -1.81 25.45 -2.77
C ASP A 170 -3.03 24.98 -3.57
N GLU A 171 -2.83 24.43 -4.77
CA GLU A 171 -3.88 23.80 -5.58
C GLU A 171 -4.59 22.66 -4.83
N ILE A 172 -3.81 21.80 -4.15
CA ILE A 172 -4.33 20.71 -3.32
C ILE A 172 -5.16 21.24 -2.15
N ASN A 173 -4.73 22.33 -1.52
CA ASN A 173 -5.44 22.94 -0.39
C ASN A 173 -6.72 23.67 -0.84
N GLU A 174 -6.69 24.40 -1.96
CA GLU A 174 -7.89 24.98 -2.56
C GLU A 174 -8.92 23.92 -2.92
N SER A 175 -8.49 22.81 -3.52
CA SER A 175 -9.37 21.69 -3.87
C SER A 175 -10.03 21.08 -2.63
N ARG A 176 -9.25 20.88 -1.55
CA ARG A 176 -9.77 20.43 -0.24
C ARG A 176 -10.75 21.44 0.38
N GLU A 177 -10.50 22.74 0.27
CA GLU A 177 -11.38 23.77 0.83
C GLU A 177 -12.68 23.91 0.03
N LYS A 178 -12.62 23.81 -1.30
CA LYS A 178 -13.80 23.69 -2.18
C LYS A 178 -14.64 22.46 -1.79
N GLN A 179 -14.01 21.30 -1.55
CA GLN A 179 -14.71 20.11 -1.03
C GLN A 179 -15.27 20.31 0.38
N ARG A 180 -14.57 21.02 1.28
CA ARG A 180 -15.05 21.32 2.64
C ARG A 180 -16.32 22.19 2.59
N ARG A 181 -16.35 23.22 1.74
CA ARG A 181 -17.52 24.09 1.53
C ARG A 181 -18.73 23.29 1.02
N LEU A 182 -18.56 22.54 -0.08
CA LEU A 182 -19.64 21.69 -0.62
C LEU A 182 -20.20 20.69 0.41
N ASN A 183 -19.34 20.14 1.28
CA ASN A 183 -19.79 19.27 2.37
C ASN A 183 -20.55 20.02 3.48
N LEU A 184 -20.21 21.27 3.76
CA LEU A 184 -20.96 22.12 4.70
C LEU A 184 -22.32 22.51 4.13
N ASP A 185 -22.36 22.95 2.87
CA ASP A 185 -23.60 23.36 2.18
C ASP A 185 -24.58 22.18 2.08
N ARG A 186 -24.11 21.01 1.64
CA ARG A 186 -24.93 19.79 1.61
C ARG A 186 -25.49 19.40 2.98
N ARG A 187 -24.71 19.57 4.07
CA ARG A 187 -25.20 19.31 5.45
C ARG A 187 -26.24 20.34 5.86
N LYS A 188 -26.07 21.60 5.47
CA LYS A 188 -27.01 22.70 5.72
C LYS A 188 -28.34 22.47 4.98
N GLU A 189 -28.30 22.05 3.72
CA GLU A 189 -29.49 21.67 2.93
C GLU A 189 -30.25 20.49 3.54
N ILE A 190 -29.53 19.45 3.98
CA ILE A 190 -30.12 18.31 4.70
C ILE A 190 -30.78 18.78 6.02
N LEU A 191 -30.12 19.65 6.78
CA LEU A 191 -30.69 20.18 8.02
C LEU A 191 -31.95 21.02 7.75
N LEU A 192 -31.92 21.89 6.73
CA LEU A 192 -33.07 22.73 6.34
C LEU A 192 -34.24 21.90 5.80
N SER A 193 -34.00 20.80 5.07
CA SER A 193 -35.07 19.91 4.58
C SER A 193 -35.68 19.04 5.68
N ILE A 194 -34.91 18.67 6.70
CA ILE A 194 -35.41 17.98 7.91
C ILE A 194 -36.15 18.96 8.84
N GLN A 195 -35.77 20.24 8.82
CA GLN A 195 -36.43 21.30 9.59
C GLN A 195 -37.82 21.59 9.01
N LYS A 196 -38.84 20.87 9.49
CA LYS A 196 -40.24 21.27 9.28
C LYS A 196 -40.46 22.62 9.98
N PRO A 197 -40.70 23.73 9.26
CA PRO A 197 -40.96 25.01 9.90
C PRO A 197 -42.22 24.89 10.76
N PHE A 198 -42.19 25.50 11.94
CA PHE A 198 -43.40 25.66 12.74
C PHE A 198 -44.45 26.44 11.92
N SER A 199 -45.74 26.16 12.07
CA SER A 199 -46.80 26.78 11.24
C SER A 199 -46.86 28.32 11.33
N PHE A 200 -46.23 28.90 12.35
CA PHE A 200 -46.02 30.34 12.48
C PHE A 200 -44.89 30.89 11.57
N ALA A 201 -43.91 30.11 11.11
CA ALA A 201 -42.82 30.57 10.23
C ALA A 201 -43.28 30.72 8.79
N GLU A 202 -44.01 29.74 8.26
CA GLU A 202 -44.67 29.84 6.96
C GLU A 202 -45.67 31.01 6.95
N ARG A 203 -46.36 31.25 8.07
CA ARG A 203 -47.25 32.41 8.27
C ARG A 203 -46.49 33.74 8.32
N GLU A 204 -45.31 33.78 8.96
CA GLU A 204 -44.42 34.94 9.02
C GLU A 204 -43.84 35.27 7.63
N GLU A 205 -43.31 34.28 6.93
CA GLU A 205 -42.83 34.37 5.54
C GLU A 205 -43.96 34.86 4.63
N LYS A 206 -45.13 34.21 4.64
CA LYS A 206 -46.27 34.63 3.82
C LYS A 206 -46.74 36.05 4.12
N LYS A 207 -46.70 36.49 5.39
CA LYS A 207 -47.03 37.86 5.80
C LYS A 207 -45.95 38.87 5.38
N LYS A 208 -44.68 38.50 5.47
CA LYS A 208 -43.54 39.29 4.95
C LYS A 208 -43.60 39.41 3.44
N GLU A 209 -43.90 38.33 2.73
CA GLU A 209 -44.02 38.29 1.27
C GLU A 209 -45.22 39.13 0.81
N GLN A 210 -46.37 39.02 1.47
CA GLN A 210 -47.51 39.94 1.27
C GLN A 210 -47.13 41.40 1.53
N THR A 211 -46.34 41.69 2.58
CA THR A 211 -45.88 43.06 2.89
C THR A 211 -44.89 43.57 1.83
N ARG A 212 -43.97 42.73 1.35
CA ARG A 212 -43.02 43.04 0.26
C ARG A 212 -43.76 43.25 -1.06
N GLN A 213 -44.76 42.45 -1.36
CA GLN A 213 -45.62 42.62 -2.54
C GLN A 213 -46.41 43.92 -2.45
N MET A 214 -47.03 44.23 -1.30
CA MET A 214 -47.75 45.50 -1.09
C MET A 214 -46.84 46.73 -1.18
N LEU A 215 -45.60 46.65 -0.66
CA LEU A 215 -44.60 47.71 -0.82
C LEU A 215 -44.09 47.84 -2.28
N ARG A 216 -44.17 46.77 -3.07
CA ARG A 216 -43.78 46.74 -4.49
C ARG A 216 -44.92 47.16 -5.44
N THR A 217 -46.18 47.03 -5.03
CA THR A 217 -47.35 47.47 -5.80
C THR A 217 -47.92 48.83 -5.35
N ALA A 218 -47.38 49.43 -4.29
CA ALA A 218 -47.72 50.78 -3.88
C ALA A 218 -47.19 51.81 -4.90
N PRO A 219 -48.06 52.65 -5.50
CA PRO A 219 -47.61 53.76 -6.35
C PRO A 219 -46.89 54.82 -5.49
N PRO A 220 -45.93 55.58 -6.04
CA PRO A 220 -45.11 56.55 -5.29
C PRO A 220 -45.86 57.86 -4.95
N SER A 221 -47.18 57.81 -4.71
CA SER A 221 -48.06 58.98 -4.68
C SER A 221 -49.05 59.01 -3.50
N THR A 222 -48.61 58.66 -2.29
CA THR A 222 -49.33 58.94 -1.02
C THR A 222 -48.39 59.32 0.14
N LEU A 223 -47.37 60.13 -0.11
CA LEU A 223 -46.57 60.78 0.96
C LEU A 223 -47.28 62.01 1.56
N SER A 224 -48.54 61.85 1.95
CA SER A 224 -49.27 62.77 2.83
C SER A 224 -50.56 62.08 3.31
N GLY A 225 -50.64 61.72 4.59
CA GLY A 225 -51.82 61.00 5.09
C GLY A 225 -51.62 60.15 6.35
N SER A 226 -51.31 60.78 7.47
CA SER A 226 -51.63 60.29 8.83
C SER A 226 -51.52 58.78 9.10
N ILE A 227 -50.30 58.22 9.05
CA ILE A 227 -50.03 56.99 9.80
C ILE A 227 -49.95 57.37 11.28
N LYS A 228 -51.08 57.28 11.99
CA LYS A 228 -51.10 57.35 13.45
C LYS A 228 -50.10 56.32 13.99
N PRO A 229 -49.11 56.69 14.82
CA PRO A 229 -48.07 55.76 15.25
C PRO A 229 -48.70 54.64 16.06
N LYS A 230 -48.81 53.47 15.42
CA LYS A 230 -49.30 52.23 16.01
C LYS A 230 -48.51 51.99 17.30
N VAL A 231 -49.23 51.78 18.40
CA VAL A 231 -48.69 51.73 19.77
C VAL A 231 -47.35 51.03 19.78
N LYS A 232 -46.27 51.79 20.04
CA LYS A 232 -44.97 51.23 20.33
C LYS A 232 -45.15 50.44 21.62
N ASN A 233 -45.28 49.12 21.52
CA ASN A 233 -45.20 48.23 22.67
C ASN A 233 -43.84 48.48 23.30
N LYS A 234 -43.81 49.34 24.34
CA LYS A 234 -42.58 49.64 25.06
C LYS A 234 -42.10 48.32 25.62
N ILE A 235 -40.91 47.90 25.19
CA ILE A 235 -40.25 46.70 25.70
C ILE A 235 -40.34 46.77 27.24
N PRO A 236 -40.82 45.72 27.94
CA PRO A 236 -40.96 45.77 29.39
C PRO A 236 -39.64 46.19 30.02
N LYS A 237 -39.69 47.08 31.02
CA LYS A 237 -38.47 47.65 31.62
C LYS A 237 -37.50 46.57 32.13
N SER A 238 -38.01 45.40 32.53
CA SER A 238 -37.18 44.23 32.88
C SER A 238 -36.25 43.80 31.74
N VAL A 239 -36.69 43.81 30.49
CA VAL A 239 -35.88 43.43 29.31
C VAL A 239 -34.88 44.52 28.92
N GLN A 240 -35.04 45.75 29.43
CA GLN A 240 -34.08 46.86 29.28
C GLN A 240 -33.17 47.02 30.50
N ASP A 241 -33.30 46.16 31.51
CA ASP A 241 -32.49 46.19 32.71
C ASP A 241 -31.06 45.71 32.39
N PRO A 242 -30.00 46.53 32.59
CA PRO A 242 -28.63 46.15 32.23
C PRO A 242 -28.17 44.90 32.98
N THR A 243 -28.74 44.62 34.16
CA THR A 243 -28.47 43.39 34.94
C THR A 243 -28.78 42.11 34.16
N ILE A 244 -29.77 42.10 33.26
CA ILE A 244 -30.06 40.92 32.42
C ILE A 244 -28.91 40.63 31.45
N SER A 245 -28.22 41.66 30.94
CA SER A 245 -27.04 41.47 30.10
C SER A 245 -25.92 40.76 30.87
N ASP A 246 -25.72 41.14 32.13
CA ASP A 246 -24.67 40.57 32.98
C ASP A 246 -25.02 39.16 33.45
N HIS A 247 -26.26 38.90 33.86
CA HIS A 247 -26.73 37.53 34.11
C HIS A 247 -26.59 36.62 32.89
N LEU A 248 -26.80 37.13 31.67
CA LEU A 248 -26.65 36.31 30.45
C LEU A 248 -25.17 35.99 30.16
N LYS A 249 -24.24 36.91 30.44
CA LYS A 249 -22.78 36.65 30.41
C LYS A 249 -22.37 35.63 31.48
N GLU A 250 -22.93 35.75 32.69
CA GLU A 250 -22.74 34.84 33.82
C GLU A 250 -23.25 33.43 33.50
N TYR A 251 -24.44 33.29 32.90
CA TYR A 251 -24.98 32.00 32.44
C TYR A 251 -24.09 31.35 31.38
N GLU A 252 -23.54 32.11 30.42
CA GLU A 252 -22.57 31.60 29.45
C GLU A 252 -21.23 31.21 30.10
N LEU A 253 -20.78 31.94 31.13
CA LEU A 253 -19.60 31.57 31.91
C LEU A 253 -19.82 30.24 32.66
N TYR A 254 -20.93 30.09 33.39
CA TYR A 254 -21.30 28.83 34.04
C TYR A 254 -21.56 27.68 33.05
N ARG A 255 -22.01 27.98 31.83
CA ARG A 255 -22.12 26.99 30.75
C ARG A 255 -20.75 26.52 30.28
N LYS A 256 -19.79 27.43 30.04
CA LYS A 256 -18.41 27.11 29.68
C LYS A 256 -17.71 26.28 30.77
N ILE A 257 -17.84 26.68 32.04
CA ILE A 257 -17.29 25.95 33.19
C ILE A 257 -17.84 24.51 33.22
N ARG A 258 -19.16 24.32 33.10
CA ARG A 258 -19.77 22.97 33.08
C ARG A 258 -19.32 22.10 31.89
N ILE A 259 -19.09 22.71 30.73
CA ILE A 259 -18.55 21.99 29.55
C ILE A 259 -17.10 21.57 29.81
N GLN A 260 -16.28 22.46 30.37
CA GLN A 260 -14.89 22.16 30.72
C GLN A 260 -14.79 21.07 31.79
N MET A 261 -15.57 21.15 32.87
CA MET A 261 -15.63 20.09 33.90
C MET A 261 -15.99 18.74 33.30
N ARG A 262 -17.05 18.69 32.48
CA ARG A 262 -17.47 17.46 31.79
C ARG A 262 -16.37 16.89 30.89
N ALA A 263 -15.64 17.75 30.18
CA ALA A 263 -14.51 17.33 29.35
C ALA A 263 -13.35 16.80 30.20
N THR A 264 -13.02 17.44 31.33
CA THR A 264 -11.96 16.96 32.23
C THR A 264 -12.32 15.63 32.90
N ASP A 265 -13.57 15.44 33.31
CA ASP A 265 -14.00 14.18 33.93
C ASP A 265 -14.09 13.04 32.90
N LEU A 266 -14.51 13.33 31.66
CA LEU A 266 -14.43 12.38 30.55
C LEU A 266 -12.98 11.98 30.23
N LEU A 267 -12.02 12.91 30.28
CA LEU A 267 -10.59 12.60 30.10
C LEU A 267 -10.01 11.78 31.25
N LYS A 268 -10.37 12.08 32.50
CA LYS A 268 -9.95 11.29 33.67
C LYS A 268 -10.52 9.87 33.62
N THR A 269 -11.80 9.72 33.26
CA THR A 269 -12.49 8.41 33.23
C THR A 269 -12.17 7.57 32.00
N SER A 270 -11.81 8.19 30.86
CA SER A 270 -11.35 7.47 29.66
C SER A 270 -9.85 7.19 29.64
N SER A 271 -9.10 7.68 30.63
CA SER A 271 -7.69 7.31 30.82
C SER A 271 -7.59 5.84 31.21
N ALA A 272 -7.08 5.01 30.30
CA ALA A 272 -6.72 3.63 30.61
C ALA A 272 -5.70 3.58 31.78
N PRO A 273 -5.70 2.52 32.61
CA PRO A 273 -4.74 2.33 33.70
C PRO A 273 -3.36 1.90 33.17
N ILE A 274 -2.77 2.73 32.31
CA ILE A 274 -1.39 2.58 31.88
C ILE A 274 -0.52 3.19 32.97
N GLN A 275 0.21 2.34 33.69
CA GLN A 275 1.21 2.72 34.70
C GLN A 275 2.42 3.37 34.01
N VAL A 276 2.24 4.54 33.38
CA VAL A 276 3.35 5.41 33.01
C VAL A 276 3.93 5.94 34.31
N GLN A 277 5.06 5.38 34.75
CA GLN A 277 5.75 5.91 35.91
C GLN A 277 6.05 7.39 35.65
N PRO A 278 5.65 8.31 36.55
CA PRO A 278 5.95 9.71 36.39
C PRO A 278 7.45 9.87 36.63
N GLN A 279 8.22 9.90 35.54
CA GLN A 279 9.55 10.52 35.54
C GLN A 279 9.35 11.95 36.04
N LYS A 280 9.69 12.17 37.32
CA LYS A 280 9.54 13.44 38.02
C LYS A 280 10.44 14.46 37.34
N ARG A 281 9.91 15.15 36.33
CA ARG A 281 10.46 16.43 35.90
C ARG A 281 10.32 17.36 37.10
N GLU A 282 11.43 17.66 37.77
CA GLU A 282 11.46 18.60 38.88
C GLU A 282 10.89 19.95 38.42
N LEU A 283 9.65 20.23 38.84
CA LEU A 283 8.92 21.46 38.48
C LEU A 283 9.47 22.70 39.20
N ASP A 284 10.46 22.53 40.08
CA ASP A 284 10.96 23.54 41.03
C ASP A 284 12.09 24.43 40.49
N LYS A 285 12.47 24.28 39.21
CA LYS A 285 13.51 25.10 38.55
C LYS A 285 12.99 26.41 37.96
N SER A 286 11.68 26.64 37.93
CA SER A 286 11.09 27.91 37.45
C SER A 286 10.86 28.90 38.60
N SER A 287 11.65 29.99 38.61
CA SER A 287 11.55 31.08 39.59
C SER A 287 10.13 31.65 39.71
N ALA A 288 9.43 31.83 38.57
CA ALA A 288 8.09 32.40 38.51
C ALA A 288 7.03 31.60 39.29
N LEU A 289 7.17 30.26 39.39
CA LEU A 289 6.24 29.42 40.14
C LEU A 289 6.45 29.55 41.66
N LYS A 290 7.68 29.78 42.11
CA LYS A 290 7.99 30.01 43.54
C LYS A 290 7.36 31.32 44.02
N THR A 291 7.46 32.39 43.24
CA THR A 291 6.81 33.67 43.55
C THR A 291 5.29 33.49 43.63
N LYS A 292 4.67 32.86 42.62
CA LYS A 292 3.22 32.60 42.59
C LYS A 292 2.72 31.77 43.77
N LYS A 293 3.45 30.72 44.18
CA LYS A 293 3.09 29.90 45.35
C LYS A 293 3.23 30.69 46.66
N LYS A 294 4.22 31.58 46.76
CA LYS A 294 4.40 32.46 47.93
C LYS A 294 3.34 33.57 48.00
N THR A 295 2.90 34.10 46.86
CA THR A 295 1.86 35.14 46.80
C THR A 295 0.43 34.62 46.84
N LEU A 296 0.16 33.34 46.55
CA LEU A 296 -1.20 32.78 46.57
C LEU A 296 -1.43 31.71 47.65
N GLY A 297 -0.40 31.30 48.40
CA GLY A 297 -0.51 30.27 49.45
C GLY A 297 -1.41 30.61 50.66
N TYR A 298 -2.05 31.79 50.67
CA TYR A 298 -3.13 32.11 51.61
C TYR A 298 -4.50 31.61 51.13
N LEU A 299 -4.69 31.35 49.83
CA LEU A 299 -5.94 30.78 49.28
C LEU A 299 -6.09 29.30 49.61
N ASP A 300 -4.98 28.59 49.83
CA ASP A 300 -4.95 27.18 50.24
C ASP A 300 -5.21 26.99 51.76
N LYS A 301 -5.53 28.07 52.50
CA LYS A 301 -5.89 28.01 53.93
C LYS A 301 -7.41 28.09 54.09
N GLU A 302 -8.03 27.00 54.50
CA GLU A 302 -9.47 26.99 54.80
C GLU A 302 -9.81 27.92 55.99
N PRO A 303 -10.79 28.83 55.87
CA PRO A 303 -11.14 29.76 56.93
C PRO A 303 -11.90 29.04 58.07
N THR A 304 -11.28 28.93 59.24
CA THR A 304 -11.79 28.18 60.41
C THR A 304 -12.89 28.91 61.20
N PHE A 305 -13.74 29.70 60.55
CA PHE A 305 -14.79 30.47 61.23
C PHE A 305 -16.11 29.70 61.30
N GLN A 306 -16.49 29.27 62.51
CA GLN A 306 -17.80 28.69 62.80
C GLN A 306 -18.63 29.64 63.68
N PRO A 307 -19.67 30.29 63.15
CA PRO A 307 -20.59 31.07 63.97
C PRO A 307 -21.51 30.13 64.76
N ARG A 308 -21.63 30.37 66.07
CA ARG A 308 -22.50 29.63 66.97
C ARG A 308 -23.84 30.37 67.12
N THR A 309 -24.92 29.79 66.59
CA THR A 309 -26.29 30.35 66.69
C THR A 309 -27.21 29.40 67.43
N ASN A 310 -27.86 29.88 68.50
CA ASN A 310 -28.97 29.19 69.15
C ASN A 310 -30.27 29.33 68.33
N PRO A 311 -31.28 28.45 68.54
CA PRO A 311 -32.56 28.46 67.82
C PRO A 311 -33.60 29.42 68.42
N GLU A 312 -34.81 29.39 67.83
CA GLU A 312 -35.99 30.25 68.06
C GLU A 312 -35.88 31.67 67.41
N GLU A 313 -36.92 32.27 66.83
CA GLU A 313 -38.37 32.03 66.94
C GLU A 313 -39.17 32.58 65.72
N SER A 314 -40.38 32.06 65.46
CA SER A 314 -41.57 32.57 64.69
C SER A 314 -41.41 33.65 63.56
N SER A 315 -42.05 33.60 62.38
CA SER A 315 -43.48 33.48 62.00
C SER A 315 -43.63 33.70 60.45
N PRO A 316 -44.82 33.61 59.81
CA PRO A 316 -45.91 32.63 59.91
C PRO A 316 -46.21 31.93 58.55
N VAL A 317 -46.94 30.81 58.59
CA VAL A 317 -47.24 29.98 57.39
C VAL A 317 -48.48 30.44 56.61
N ILE A 318 -48.32 30.69 55.30
CA ILE A 318 -49.43 30.86 54.35
C ILE A 318 -50.08 29.49 54.07
N LYS A 319 -51.27 29.26 54.63
CA LYS A 319 -52.04 28.02 54.44
C LYS A 319 -52.80 28.03 53.11
N THR A 320 -52.26 27.41 52.06
CA THR A 320 -53.03 27.07 50.85
C THR A 320 -53.95 25.89 51.14
N ARG A 321 -55.27 26.08 50.96
CA ARG A 321 -56.25 25.00 51.13
C ARG A 321 -56.18 24.04 49.94
N LEU A 322 -55.69 22.82 50.15
CA LEU A 322 -55.77 21.75 49.16
C LEU A 322 -57.13 21.05 49.26
N ASN A 323 -57.92 21.13 48.20
CA ASN A 323 -59.18 20.37 48.09
C ASN A 323 -58.86 18.88 47.93
N ARG A 324 -59.05 18.10 49.00
CA ARG A 324 -58.92 16.64 48.99
C ARG A 324 -60.22 16.02 48.48
N SER A 325 -60.30 15.77 47.18
CA SER A 325 -61.44 15.08 46.56
C SER A 325 -61.57 13.65 47.09
N GLN A 326 -62.78 13.26 47.50
CA GLN A 326 -63.12 11.88 47.81
C GLN A 326 -63.26 11.06 46.52
N SER A 327 -62.66 9.87 46.48
CA SER A 327 -63.03 8.79 45.56
C SER A 327 -62.55 7.45 46.12
N PHE A 328 -63.37 6.80 46.95
CA PHE A 328 -63.03 5.56 47.65
C PHE A 328 -64.01 4.42 47.32
N ASN A 329 -64.16 4.12 46.02
CA ASN A 329 -65.00 3.04 45.51
C ASN A 329 -64.11 1.87 45.05
N GLY A 330 -63.82 0.91 45.93
CA GLY A 330 -62.95 -0.22 45.59
C GLY A 330 -62.58 -1.20 46.71
N ILE A 331 -63.48 -1.46 47.66
CA ILE A 331 -63.18 -2.27 48.87
C ILE A 331 -64.12 -3.46 49.12
N LEU A 332 -64.80 -3.97 48.08
CA LEU A 332 -65.79 -5.06 48.19
C LEU A 332 -65.39 -6.36 47.45
N SER A 333 -64.09 -6.64 47.25
CA SER A 333 -63.65 -7.81 46.47
C SER A 333 -62.28 -8.39 46.87
N LEU A 334 -61.88 -8.27 48.14
CA LEU A 334 -60.67 -8.90 48.68
C LEU A 334 -60.95 -9.56 50.03
N SER A 335 -60.27 -10.68 50.29
CA SER A 335 -60.42 -11.50 51.50
C SER A 335 -60.11 -10.71 52.77
N THR A 336 -60.80 -11.04 53.87
CA THR A 336 -60.65 -10.39 55.18
C THR A 336 -59.29 -10.62 55.84
N ASP A 337 -58.49 -11.56 55.35
CA ASP A 337 -57.23 -12.01 55.94
C ASP A 337 -55.98 -11.51 55.18
N THR A 338 -56.12 -10.43 54.43
CA THR A 338 -54.97 -9.71 53.85
C THR A 338 -55.18 -8.23 54.05
N LEU A 339 -54.33 -7.59 54.85
CA LEU A 339 -54.33 -6.14 55.02
C LEU A 339 -54.35 -5.47 53.64
N PRO A 340 -55.38 -4.68 53.28
CA PRO A 340 -55.41 -4.03 51.98
C PRO A 340 -54.23 -3.07 51.89
N THR A 341 -53.17 -3.48 51.21
CA THR A 341 -52.03 -2.64 50.85
C THR A 341 -52.49 -1.74 49.71
N TYR A 342 -53.37 -0.79 50.06
CA TYR A 342 -53.93 0.19 49.15
C TYR A 342 -52.80 0.80 48.33
N ILE A 343 -52.84 0.59 47.02
CA ILE A 343 -51.91 1.19 46.08
C ILE A 343 -52.10 2.70 46.19
N THR A 344 -51.24 3.33 46.99
CA THR A 344 -51.30 4.77 47.27
C THR A 344 -51.25 5.54 45.96
N ASP A 345 -51.81 6.75 45.93
CA ASP A 345 -51.70 7.61 44.74
C ASP A 345 -50.24 7.82 44.30
N ALA A 346 -49.29 7.77 45.23
CA ALA A 346 -47.86 7.77 44.94
C ALA A 346 -47.40 6.48 44.22
N ALA A 347 -47.88 5.30 44.61
CA ALA A 347 -47.63 4.05 43.88
C ALA A 347 -48.28 4.03 42.49
N ARG A 348 -49.53 4.50 42.35
CA ARG A 348 -50.22 4.62 41.05
C ARG A 348 -49.51 5.61 40.11
N LYS A 349 -49.08 6.77 40.61
CA LYS A 349 -48.29 7.74 39.84
C LYS A 349 -46.91 7.21 39.44
N ARG A 350 -46.25 6.42 40.31
CA ARG A 350 -45.01 5.71 39.95
C ARG A 350 -45.25 4.71 38.82
N GLN A 351 -46.27 3.86 38.91
CA GLN A 351 -46.62 2.90 37.85
C GLN A 351 -46.96 3.60 36.52
N ALA A 352 -47.77 4.66 36.54
CA ALA A 352 -48.08 5.44 35.34
C ALA A 352 -46.84 6.11 34.71
N ALA A 353 -45.89 6.58 35.54
CA ALA A 353 -44.62 7.12 35.06
C ALA A 353 -43.72 6.04 34.45
N ILE A 354 -43.66 4.84 35.04
CA ILE A 354 -42.93 3.69 34.50
C ILE A 354 -43.50 3.28 33.14
N SER A 355 -44.81 3.05 33.03
CA SER A 355 -45.43 2.68 31.75
C SER A 355 -45.36 3.78 30.69
N SER A 356 -45.33 5.05 31.09
CA SER A 356 -45.08 6.19 30.17
C SER A 356 -43.64 6.18 29.63
N LEU A 357 -42.66 5.81 30.46
CA LEU A 357 -41.27 5.64 30.05
C LEU A 357 -41.13 4.43 29.11
N GLU A 358 -41.69 3.27 29.47
CA GLU A 358 -41.70 2.07 28.62
C GLU A 358 -42.34 2.32 27.24
N GLN A 359 -43.46 3.07 27.19
CA GLN A 359 -44.07 3.46 25.92
C GLN A 359 -43.21 4.40 25.09
N LYS A 360 -42.42 5.27 25.72
CA LYS A 360 -41.47 6.15 25.03
C LYS A 360 -40.31 5.33 24.47
N ASP A 361 -39.72 4.46 25.29
CA ASP A 361 -38.60 3.60 24.92
C ASP A 361 -39.00 2.62 23.80
N ASN A 362 -40.21 2.05 23.85
CA ASN A 362 -40.74 1.23 22.76
C ASN A 362 -40.93 2.03 21.46
N LYS A 363 -41.43 3.26 21.52
CA LYS A 363 -41.54 4.14 20.32
C LYS A 363 -40.16 4.50 19.76
N GLU A 364 -39.17 4.72 20.62
CA GLU A 364 -37.78 4.99 20.23
C GLU A 364 -37.12 3.74 19.62
N GLN A 365 -37.37 2.55 20.17
CA GLN A 365 -36.94 1.28 19.59
C GLN A 365 -37.57 1.01 18.22
N GLU A 366 -38.88 1.20 18.06
CA GLU A 366 -39.55 1.04 16.76
C GLU A 366 -39.05 2.06 15.73
N SER A 367 -38.84 3.32 16.13
CA SER A 367 -38.20 4.33 15.29
C SER A 367 -36.77 3.92 14.88
N ALA A 368 -35.97 3.40 15.81
CA ALA A 368 -34.62 2.92 15.54
C ALA A 368 -34.60 1.67 14.63
N LYS A 369 -35.54 0.73 14.81
CA LYS A 369 -35.75 -0.42 13.92
C LYS A 369 -36.13 0.05 12.52
N TRP A 370 -37.08 0.97 12.41
CA TRP A 370 -37.52 1.55 11.13
C TRP A 370 -36.36 2.27 10.41
N MET A 371 -35.59 3.10 11.12
CA MET A 371 -34.41 3.78 10.59
C MET A 371 -33.34 2.79 10.10
N LYS A 372 -33.09 1.69 10.83
CA LYS A 372 -32.18 0.62 10.39
C LYS A 372 -32.70 -0.07 9.12
N GLN A 373 -33.99 -0.40 9.05
CA GLN A 373 -34.61 -1.01 7.88
C GLN A 373 -34.59 -0.08 6.65
N TYR A 374 -34.92 1.20 6.83
CA TYR A 374 -34.85 2.23 5.80
C TYR A 374 -33.42 2.41 5.28
N ARG A 375 -32.43 2.43 6.19
CA ARG A 375 -31.01 2.49 5.83
C ARG A 375 -30.57 1.25 5.04
N LEU A 376 -30.93 0.05 5.47
CA LEU A 376 -30.61 -1.19 4.75
C LEU A 376 -31.22 -1.20 3.34
N LYS A 377 -32.49 -0.80 3.21
CA LYS A 377 -33.20 -0.72 1.92
C LYS A 377 -32.58 0.34 0.99
N SER A 378 -32.26 1.52 1.50
CA SER A 378 -31.61 2.58 0.71
C SER A 378 -30.17 2.23 0.33
N GLU A 379 -29.38 1.59 1.21
CA GLU A 379 -28.06 1.06 0.85
C GLU A 379 -28.15 -0.06 -0.21
N ALA A 380 -29.14 -0.96 -0.13
CA ALA A 380 -29.38 -1.98 -1.15
C ALA A 380 -29.78 -1.38 -2.51
N MET A 381 -30.70 -0.41 -2.51
CA MET A 381 -31.08 0.34 -3.71
C MET A 381 -29.88 1.06 -4.32
N ASN A 382 -29.09 1.79 -3.51
CA ASN A 382 -27.90 2.48 -3.99
C ASN A 382 -26.87 1.51 -4.59
N LYS A 383 -26.68 0.32 -4.00
CA LYS A 383 -25.84 -0.74 -4.57
C LYS A 383 -26.37 -1.20 -5.93
N ALA A 384 -27.68 -1.48 -6.05
CA ALA A 384 -28.31 -1.92 -7.31
C ALA A 384 -28.25 -0.85 -8.42
N VAL A 385 -28.46 0.42 -8.08
CA VAL A 385 -28.28 1.55 -9.02
C VAL A 385 -26.82 1.65 -9.45
N THR A 386 -25.87 1.53 -8.53
CA THR A 386 -24.43 1.60 -8.83
C THR A 386 -23.98 0.42 -9.71
N THR A 387 -24.44 -0.80 -9.46
CA THR A 387 -24.09 -1.96 -10.30
C THR A 387 -24.73 -1.85 -11.68
N ARG A 388 -25.98 -1.40 -11.80
CA ARG A 388 -26.62 -1.14 -13.09
C ARG A 388 -25.90 -0.04 -13.86
N ALA A 389 -25.55 1.07 -13.22
CA ALA A 389 -24.79 2.15 -13.86
C ALA A 389 -23.43 1.64 -14.38
N LYS A 390 -22.67 0.88 -13.57
CA LYS A 390 -21.41 0.24 -13.98
C LYS A 390 -21.56 -0.78 -15.11
N ALA A 391 -22.72 -1.41 -15.27
CA ALA A 391 -22.99 -2.37 -16.34
C ALA A 391 -23.39 -1.68 -17.66
N MET A 392 -23.90 -0.45 -17.59
CA MET A 392 -24.24 0.37 -18.77
C MET A 392 -23.08 1.29 -19.20
N ASP A 393 -22.06 1.46 -18.35
CA ASP A 393 -20.82 2.15 -18.69
C ASP A 393 -19.97 1.28 -19.64
N THR A 394 -19.68 1.81 -20.83
CA THR A 394 -18.83 1.15 -21.83
C THR A 394 -17.37 1.08 -21.39
N HIS A 395 -16.95 1.91 -20.42
CA HIS A 395 -15.58 1.98 -19.94
C HIS A 395 -15.44 1.41 -18.53
N ARG A 396 -14.53 0.46 -18.33
CA ARG A 396 -14.20 -0.01 -16.99
C ARG A 396 -13.33 1.01 -16.27
N SER A 397 -13.73 1.38 -15.05
CA SER A 397 -12.92 2.25 -14.19
C SER A 397 -11.51 1.69 -13.97
N LEU A 398 -10.49 2.52 -14.18
CA LEU A 398 -9.07 2.18 -13.99
C LEU A 398 -8.78 1.54 -12.62
N LYS A 399 -9.51 1.95 -11.57
CA LYS A 399 -9.40 1.41 -10.21
C LYS A 399 -9.83 -0.05 -10.10
N ASP A 400 -10.79 -0.48 -10.91
CA ASP A 400 -11.28 -1.85 -10.93
C ASP A 400 -10.37 -2.70 -11.83
N VAL A 401 -9.95 -2.17 -12.99
CA VAL A 401 -8.99 -2.83 -13.92
C VAL A 401 -7.64 -3.10 -13.23
N TYR A 402 -7.10 -2.14 -12.47
CA TYR A 402 -5.83 -2.31 -11.75
C TYR A 402 -5.86 -3.51 -10.79
N LYS A 403 -6.95 -3.67 -10.03
CA LYS A 403 -7.11 -4.80 -9.09
C LYS A 403 -7.21 -6.13 -9.81
N GLU A 404 -7.95 -6.16 -10.93
CA GLU A 404 -8.10 -7.35 -11.76
C GLU A 404 -6.75 -7.77 -12.37
N LYS A 405 -6.00 -6.83 -12.97
CA LYS A 405 -4.64 -7.08 -13.49
C LYS A 405 -3.67 -7.54 -12.39
N LEU A 406 -3.68 -6.92 -11.21
CA LEU A 406 -2.84 -7.34 -10.08
C LEU A 406 -3.15 -8.77 -9.63
N LYS A 407 -4.41 -9.20 -9.67
CA LYS A 407 -4.80 -10.59 -9.40
C LYS A 407 -4.28 -11.53 -10.50
N GLN A 408 -4.39 -11.15 -11.77
CA GLN A 408 -3.87 -11.94 -12.89
C GLN A 408 -2.36 -12.15 -12.76
N HIS A 409 -1.56 -11.09 -12.52
CA HIS A 409 -0.11 -11.22 -12.33
C HIS A 409 0.24 -12.21 -11.20
N ARG A 410 -0.41 -12.10 -10.04
CA ARG A 410 -0.24 -13.06 -8.94
C ARG A 410 -0.55 -14.51 -9.34
N GLN A 411 -1.58 -14.73 -10.16
CA GLN A 411 -1.92 -16.06 -10.67
C GLN A 411 -0.90 -16.58 -11.69
N THR A 412 -0.40 -15.70 -12.59
CA THR A 412 0.67 -16.01 -13.54
C THR A 412 1.97 -16.38 -12.81
N ASP A 413 2.37 -15.63 -11.78
CA ASP A 413 3.60 -15.91 -11.04
C ASP A 413 3.50 -17.19 -10.22
N GLN A 414 2.32 -17.47 -9.63
CA GLN A 414 2.05 -18.79 -9.02
C GLN A 414 2.11 -19.93 -10.04
N HIS A 415 1.62 -19.72 -11.27
CA HIS A 415 1.66 -20.74 -12.32
C HIS A 415 3.11 -21.03 -12.76
N ARG A 416 3.88 -19.99 -13.08
CA ARG A 416 5.31 -20.08 -13.41
C ARG A 416 6.11 -20.78 -12.32
N MET A 417 5.84 -20.48 -11.05
CA MET A 417 6.51 -21.13 -9.92
C MET A 417 6.18 -22.63 -9.81
N ARG A 418 4.95 -23.05 -10.16
CA ARG A 418 4.58 -24.48 -10.23
C ARG A 418 5.27 -25.18 -11.41
N GLU A 419 5.34 -24.53 -12.57
CA GLU A 419 6.04 -25.06 -13.74
C GLU A 419 7.53 -25.23 -13.47
N TYR A 420 8.19 -24.18 -12.98
CA TYR A 420 9.59 -24.22 -12.55
C TYR A 420 9.86 -25.33 -11.52
N LYS A 421 8.99 -25.49 -10.51
CA LYS A 421 9.13 -26.60 -9.55
C LYS A 421 8.99 -27.97 -10.22
N LYS A 422 8.08 -28.12 -11.19
CA LYS A 422 7.91 -29.36 -11.95
C LYS A 422 9.14 -29.65 -12.82
N GLU A 423 9.70 -28.65 -13.49
CA GLU A 423 10.93 -28.77 -14.28
C GLU A 423 12.13 -29.17 -13.40
N LEU A 424 12.29 -28.56 -12.21
CA LEU A 424 13.32 -28.98 -11.25
C LEU A 424 13.18 -30.45 -10.85
N GLU A 425 11.95 -30.93 -10.63
CA GLU A 425 11.71 -32.33 -10.25
C GLU A 425 11.94 -33.28 -11.43
N GLU A 426 11.52 -32.92 -12.65
CA GLU A 426 11.86 -33.67 -13.87
C GLU A 426 13.38 -33.76 -14.06
N MET A 427 14.11 -32.66 -13.87
CA MET A 427 15.56 -32.65 -13.98
C MET A 427 16.24 -33.58 -12.97
N LYS A 428 15.75 -33.67 -11.73
CA LYS A 428 16.23 -34.65 -10.75
C LYS A 428 15.89 -36.08 -11.18
N ASN A 429 14.66 -36.35 -11.61
CA ASN A 429 14.24 -37.68 -12.03
C ASN A 429 15.10 -38.18 -13.18
N ARG A 430 15.34 -37.35 -14.22
CA ARG A 430 16.28 -37.69 -15.33
C ARG A 430 17.72 -37.97 -14.88
N ILE A 431 18.15 -37.46 -13.72
CA ILE A 431 19.46 -37.75 -13.13
C ILE A 431 19.42 -39.08 -12.35
N HIS A 432 18.34 -39.36 -11.62
CA HIS A 432 18.13 -40.62 -10.89
C HIS A 432 17.86 -41.81 -11.83
N ASP A 433 17.01 -41.65 -12.84
CA ASP A 433 16.62 -42.68 -13.82
C ASP A 433 17.78 -43.12 -14.74
N ARG A 434 18.90 -42.39 -14.71
CA ARG A 434 20.07 -42.65 -15.55
C ARG A 434 21.05 -43.55 -14.79
N PRO A 435 21.04 -44.89 -15.00
CA PRO A 435 21.84 -45.80 -14.21
C PRO A 435 23.33 -45.51 -14.40
N TYR A 436 24.06 -45.55 -13.29
CA TYR A 436 25.50 -45.26 -13.28
C TYR A 436 26.28 -46.25 -14.15
N LEU A 437 27.45 -45.86 -14.66
CA LEU A 437 28.23 -46.74 -15.53
C LEU A 437 28.61 -48.06 -14.82
N PHE A 438 28.97 -48.01 -13.54
CA PHE A 438 29.24 -49.22 -12.74
C PHE A 438 28.00 -50.10 -12.61
N GLU A 439 26.82 -49.51 -12.37
CA GLU A 439 25.56 -50.24 -12.23
C GLU A 439 25.15 -50.91 -13.55
N GLN A 440 25.33 -50.22 -14.68
CA GLN A 440 25.13 -50.78 -16.02
C GLN A 440 26.12 -51.90 -16.33
N VAL A 441 27.38 -51.79 -15.88
CA VAL A 441 28.39 -52.85 -16.03
C VAL A 441 28.03 -54.05 -15.16
N THR A 442 27.64 -53.85 -13.90
CA THR A 442 27.14 -54.92 -13.01
C THR A 442 25.92 -55.62 -13.60
N LYS A 443 24.92 -54.87 -14.10
CA LYS A 443 23.74 -55.44 -14.78
C LYS A 443 24.12 -56.25 -16.04
N ARG A 444 25.06 -55.76 -16.87
CA ARG A 444 25.56 -56.52 -18.03
C ARG A 444 26.32 -57.77 -17.61
N ASN A 445 27.24 -57.67 -16.65
CA ASN A 445 28.04 -58.78 -16.16
C ASN A 445 27.17 -59.88 -15.55
N ALA A 446 26.21 -59.51 -14.69
CA ALA A 446 25.25 -60.44 -14.11
C ALA A 446 24.39 -61.14 -15.18
N LYS A 447 23.92 -60.39 -16.20
CA LYS A 447 23.22 -60.98 -17.35
C LYS A 447 24.11 -61.97 -18.12
N THR A 448 25.34 -61.58 -18.47
CA THR A 448 26.27 -62.44 -19.20
C THR A 448 26.66 -63.68 -18.37
N GLU A 449 26.79 -63.56 -17.05
CA GLU A 449 27.04 -64.70 -16.17
C GLU A 449 25.83 -65.64 -16.10
N ALA A 450 24.62 -65.11 -15.93
CA ALA A 450 23.39 -65.91 -15.94
C ALA A 450 23.21 -66.64 -17.28
N GLU A 451 23.42 -65.96 -18.41
CA GLU A 451 23.43 -66.59 -19.72
C GLU A 451 24.54 -67.66 -19.87
N ARG A 452 25.74 -67.42 -19.32
CA ARG A 452 26.82 -68.42 -19.33
C ARG A 452 26.41 -69.66 -18.54
N ARG A 453 25.95 -69.48 -17.30
CA ARG A 453 25.46 -70.57 -16.44
C ARG A 453 24.33 -71.36 -17.13
N TYR A 454 23.39 -70.69 -17.79
CA TYR A 454 22.32 -71.34 -18.58
C TYR A 454 22.86 -72.15 -19.77
N ARG A 455 23.82 -71.63 -20.53
CA ARG A 455 24.45 -72.38 -21.64
C ARG A 455 25.28 -73.56 -21.12
N ASP A 456 25.97 -73.38 -20.00
CA ASP A 456 26.79 -74.42 -19.37
C ASP A 456 25.90 -75.56 -18.86
N THR A 457 24.76 -75.29 -18.21
CA THR A 457 23.83 -76.33 -17.76
C THR A 457 23.12 -77.02 -18.92
N LEU A 458 22.70 -76.31 -19.97
CA LEU A 458 22.14 -76.95 -21.17
C LEU A 458 23.14 -77.92 -21.82
N LYS A 459 24.42 -77.52 -21.93
CA LYS A 459 25.49 -78.39 -22.44
C LYS A 459 25.73 -79.61 -21.55
N GLN A 460 25.71 -79.46 -20.23
CA GLN A 460 25.84 -80.58 -19.29
C GLN A 460 24.72 -81.62 -19.46
N VAL A 461 23.50 -81.18 -19.81
CA VAL A 461 22.33 -82.03 -20.08
C VAL A 461 22.28 -82.50 -21.55
N GLY A 462 23.23 -82.08 -22.40
CA GLY A 462 23.30 -82.47 -23.81
C GLY A 462 22.26 -81.79 -24.71
N LEU A 463 21.68 -80.66 -24.28
CA LEU A 463 20.63 -79.94 -25.00
C LEU A 463 21.17 -78.68 -25.69
N ASN A 464 20.67 -78.41 -26.90
CA ASN A 464 21.02 -77.20 -27.67
C ASN A 464 20.10 -76.02 -27.34
N GLU A 465 20.66 -74.80 -27.26
CA GLU A 465 19.92 -73.58 -26.93
C GLU A 465 18.74 -73.33 -27.90
N ASP A 466 18.96 -73.54 -29.21
CA ASP A 466 17.92 -73.36 -30.22
C ASP A 466 16.81 -74.42 -30.16
N PHE A 467 17.09 -75.63 -29.66
CA PHE A 467 16.07 -76.65 -29.44
C PHE A 467 15.11 -76.22 -28.32
N VAL A 468 15.65 -75.73 -27.20
CA VAL A 468 14.86 -75.19 -26.08
C VAL A 468 14.07 -73.97 -26.52
N ARG A 469 14.69 -73.06 -27.28
CA ARG A 469 14.06 -71.84 -27.82
C ARG A 469 12.88 -72.18 -28.75
N ASN A 470 13.06 -73.14 -29.67
CA ASN A 470 12.02 -73.55 -30.61
C ASN A 470 10.88 -74.32 -29.91
N LYS A 471 11.18 -75.19 -28.94
CA LYS A 471 10.15 -75.86 -28.14
C LYS A 471 9.38 -74.89 -27.25
N GLY A 472 10.05 -73.94 -26.59
CA GLY A 472 9.41 -72.89 -25.79
C GLY A 472 8.46 -72.01 -26.61
N ARG A 473 8.85 -71.66 -27.84
CA ARG A 473 7.98 -70.88 -28.76
C ARG A 473 6.69 -71.59 -29.14
N ASN A 474 6.70 -72.93 -29.14
CA ASN A 474 5.55 -73.77 -29.45
C ASN A 474 4.74 -74.20 -28.19
N ALA A 475 5.24 -73.93 -26.99
CA ALA A 475 4.63 -74.31 -25.71
C ALA A 475 3.87 -73.15 -25.01
N GLY A 476 3.88 -71.94 -25.57
CA GLY A 476 3.28 -70.74 -25.00
C GLY A 476 1.73 -70.70 -24.92
N GLY A 477 1.05 -71.82 -25.10
CA GLY A 477 -0.41 -71.96 -24.97
C GLY A 477 -0.89 -72.47 -23.60
N THR A 478 0.03 -72.82 -22.69
CA THR A 478 -0.30 -73.36 -21.36
C THR A 478 -0.09 -72.30 -20.27
N PRO A 479 -1.12 -71.91 -19.49
CA PRO A 479 -0.95 -70.95 -18.40
C PRO A 479 -0.16 -71.58 -17.24
N LEU A 480 0.90 -70.91 -16.78
CA LEU A 480 1.60 -71.27 -15.54
C LEU A 480 0.97 -70.50 -14.36
N CYS A 481 0.69 -71.22 -13.27
CA CYS A 481 -0.01 -70.71 -12.10
C CYS A 481 0.97 -70.38 -10.96
N VAL A 482 1.22 -69.07 -10.69
CA VAL A 482 1.61 -68.43 -9.40
C VAL A 482 2.98 -68.91 -8.81
N SER A 483 3.85 -68.13 -8.16
CA SER A 483 3.67 -66.99 -7.24
C SER A 483 4.81 -65.95 -7.26
N ASP A 484 4.48 -64.77 -6.74
CA ASP A 484 5.30 -63.77 -6.02
C ASP A 484 6.51 -63.10 -6.72
N GLY A 485 6.32 -61.83 -7.06
CA GLY A 485 7.37 -60.91 -7.51
C GLY A 485 6.83 -59.53 -7.91
N GLU A 486 6.55 -58.68 -6.90
CA GLU A 486 6.36 -57.21 -6.93
C GLU A 486 5.95 -56.55 -8.28
N GLU A 487 4.70 -56.08 -8.36
CA GLU A 487 4.20 -55.29 -9.50
C GLU A 487 4.77 -53.86 -9.54
N ASP A 488 5.83 -53.64 -10.30
CA ASP A 488 6.27 -52.28 -10.64
C ASP A 488 5.34 -51.68 -11.73
N GLN A 489 4.27 -51.02 -11.29
CA GLN A 489 3.24 -50.44 -12.16
C GLN A 489 3.75 -49.24 -12.97
N SER A 490 4.37 -49.52 -14.13
CA SER A 490 4.72 -48.49 -15.12
C SER A 490 3.46 -47.83 -15.70
N ASN A 491 3.06 -46.71 -15.13
CA ASN A 491 1.95 -45.88 -15.61
C ASN A 491 2.35 -45.14 -16.90
N ASP A 492 2.25 -45.80 -18.06
CA ASP A 492 2.34 -45.17 -19.38
C ASP A 492 1.11 -44.28 -19.64
N SER A 493 1.13 -43.10 -19.00
CA SER A 493 0.11 -42.06 -19.15
C SER A 493 0.26 -41.31 -20.47
N LYS A 494 -0.08 -42.02 -21.55
CA LYS A 494 -0.15 -41.54 -22.94
C LYS A 494 -1.10 -40.34 -23.05
N THR A 495 -0.56 -39.15 -22.81
CA THR A 495 -1.31 -37.89 -22.78
C THR A 495 -1.69 -37.50 -24.20
N GLN A 496 -2.90 -37.88 -24.60
CA GLN A 496 -3.44 -37.64 -25.93
C GLN A 496 -3.88 -36.17 -26.05
N TYR A 497 -3.01 -35.33 -26.62
CA TYR A 497 -3.32 -33.92 -26.89
C TYR A 497 -4.53 -33.80 -27.85
N ARG A 498 -5.66 -33.36 -27.31
CA ARG A 498 -6.86 -33.03 -28.08
C ARG A 498 -6.84 -31.54 -28.39
N TYR A 499 -6.46 -31.19 -29.62
CA TYR A 499 -6.59 -29.81 -30.10
C TYR A 499 -8.07 -29.41 -30.18
N PRO A 500 -8.45 -28.21 -29.73
CA PRO A 500 -9.77 -27.65 -30.03
C PRO A 500 -9.81 -27.24 -31.51
N LEU A 501 -10.87 -27.68 -32.21
CA LEU A 501 -11.25 -27.11 -33.50
C LEU A 501 -11.70 -25.65 -33.29
N SER A 502 -11.44 -24.80 -34.29
CA SER A 502 -11.88 -23.40 -34.35
C SER A 502 -13.37 -23.28 -34.69
#